data_AF-A0A0K1JUJ8-F1
#
_entry.id   AF-A0A0K1JUJ8-F1
#
_cell.length_a   1.000
_cell.length_b   1.000
_cell.length_c   1.000
_cell.angle_alpha   90.00
_cell.angle_beta   90.00
_cell.angle_gamma   90.00
#
_symmetry.space_group_name_H-M   'P 1'
#
loop_
_entity.id
_entity.type
_entity.pdbx_description
1 polymer ?
#
loop_
_entity_poly.entity_id
_entity_poly.type
_entity_poly.pdbx_seq_one_letter_code
_entity_poly.pdbx_strand_id
1 'polypeptide(L)'
;MTETALGKPMAESAKTAYHETRHAEQYFMMAKHIAQTGIAPPPYKQIPDDVMTVAQTAPKLSGAEAKEAGEYHKSIFGADAKKRNFVLTNLGTYSQAALVEKGQAFTAAHKAYEAADETVKKYKEENHKLVGPENWPDETQKKNGEARKNARQEREYALSAYNDTKQKFEETQAKYRALPEEEDAHAVGDAIMAALSSPSELHKA
;
A
#
# COMPACT_ATOMS: atom_id res chain seq x y z
N MET A 1 27.82 3.44 -12.68
CA MET A 1 26.36 3.53 -12.47
C MET A 1 25.80 4.27 -13.66
N THR A 2 24.96 3.65 -14.47
CA THR A 2 24.40 4.27 -15.67
C THR A 2 23.32 5.29 -15.28
N GLU A 3 23.21 6.40 -16.01
CA GLU A 3 22.20 7.48 -15.80
C GLU A 3 20.77 6.97 -15.63
N THR A 4 20.48 5.77 -16.15
CA THR A 4 19.20 5.06 -16.02
C THR A 4 18.80 4.75 -14.57
N ALA A 5 19.77 4.63 -13.65
CA ALA A 5 19.50 4.35 -12.24
C ALA A 5 19.19 5.62 -11.42
N LEU A 6 19.61 6.80 -11.88
CA LEU A 6 19.36 8.09 -11.24
C LEU A 6 18.00 8.71 -11.60
N GLY A 7 17.46 8.41 -12.79
CA GLY A 7 16.17 8.95 -13.25
C GLY A 7 14.96 8.44 -12.47
N LYS A 8 14.95 7.16 -12.07
CA LYS A 8 13.81 6.56 -11.33
C LYS A 8 13.62 7.17 -9.93
N PRO A 9 14.65 7.31 -9.08
CA PRO A 9 14.52 7.95 -7.78
C PRO A 9 14.04 9.41 -7.85
N MET A 10 14.49 10.18 -8.86
CA MET A 10 14.02 11.57 -9.04
C MET A 10 12.56 11.64 -9.48
N ALA A 11 12.14 10.78 -10.43
CA ALA A 11 10.76 10.75 -10.90
C ALA A 11 9.77 10.37 -9.78
N GLU A 12 10.13 9.42 -8.93
CA GLU A 12 9.33 9.05 -7.74
C GLU A 12 9.25 10.20 -6.72
N SER A 13 10.37 10.88 -6.48
CA SER A 13 10.39 12.05 -5.57
C SER A 13 9.51 13.19 -6.10
N ALA A 14 9.57 13.47 -7.40
CA ALA A 14 8.73 14.47 -8.05
C ALA A 14 7.25 14.09 -7.99
N LYS A 15 6.91 12.83 -8.29
CA LYS A 15 5.54 12.31 -8.14
C LYS A 15 4.98 12.58 -6.74
N THR A 16 5.74 12.25 -5.69
CA THR A 16 5.33 12.52 -4.31
C THR A 16 5.16 14.02 -4.06
N ALA A 17 6.13 14.85 -4.45
CA ALA A 17 6.04 16.29 -4.22
C ALA A 17 4.81 16.93 -4.88
N TYR A 18 4.48 16.51 -6.11
CA TYR A 18 3.31 17.02 -6.83
C TYR A 18 1.99 16.48 -6.27
N HIS A 19 1.95 15.24 -5.78
CA HIS A 19 0.81 14.70 -5.04
C HIS A 19 0.51 15.52 -3.78
N GLU A 20 1.52 15.78 -2.94
CA GLU A 20 1.34 16.59 -1.73
C GLU A 20 1.00 18.06 -2.03
N THR A 21 1.58 18.62 -3.09
CA THR A 21 1.24 19.97 -3.54
C THR A 21 -0.22 20.05 -4.00
N ARG A 22 -0.72 19.01 -4.68
CA ARG A 22 -2.12 18.96 -5.09
C ARG A 22 -3.05 18.92 -3.87
N HIS A 23 -2.69 18.21 -2.80
CA HIS A 23 -3.45 18.31 -1.55
C HIS A 23 -3.51 19.74 -1.00
N ALA A 24 -2.39 20.48 -1.00
CA ALA A 24 -2.40 21.88 -0.56
C ALA A 24 -3.37 22.74 -1.39
N GLU A 25 -3.40 22.57 -2.71
CA GLU A 25 -4.37 23.24 -3.59
C GLU A 25 -5.81 22.85 -3.26
N GLN A 26 -6.09 21.55 -3.08
CA GLN A 26 -7.42 21.04 -2.71
C GLN A 26 -7.91 21.66 -1.39
N TYR A 27 -7.05 21.79 -0.38
CA TYR A 27 -7.41 22.46 0.88
C TYR A 27 -7.74 23.93 0.69
N PHE A 28 -7.01 24.66 -0.17
CA PHE A 28 -7.35 26.04 -0.50
C PHE A 28 -8.65 26.13 -1.31
N MET A 29 -8.90 25.21 -2.24
CA MET A 29 -10.16 25.10 -2.96
C MET A 29 -11.34 24.87 -1.99
N MET A 30 -11.19 23.97 -1.02
CA MET A 30 -12.20 23.77 0.02
C MET A 30 -12.40 25.03 0.87
N ALA A 31 -11.34 25.74 1.24
CA ALA A 31 -11.45 27.02 1.96
C ALA A 31 -12.27 28.05 1.18
N LYS A 32 -12.02 28.18 -0.13
CA LYS A 32 -12.80 29.04 -1.04
C LYS A 32 -14.25 28.58 -1.14
N HIS A 33 -14.49 27.27 -1.20
CA HIS A 33 -15.83 26.70 -1.24
C HIS A 33 -16.61 27.02 0.04
N ILE A 34 -16.01 26.81 1.21
CA ILE A 34 -16.60 27.16 2.52
C ILE A 34 -16.94 28.65 2.56
N ALA A 35 -16.00 29.53 2.17
CA ALA A 35 -16.21 30.97 2.17
C ALA A 35 -17.33 31.43 1.21
N GLN A 36 -17.43 30.82 0.03
CA GLN A 36 -18.46 31.17 -0.96
C GLN A 36 -19.86 30.66 -0.61
N THR A 37 -19.94 29.49 0.05
CA THR A 37 -21.21 28.83 0.39
C THR A 37 -21.74 29.22 1.76
N GLY A 38 -20.89 29.79 2.62
CA GLY A 38 -21.27 30.17 3.99
C GLY A 38 -21.48 28.96 4.92
N ILE A 39 -20.95 27.79 4.56
CA ILE A 39 -20.97 26.60 5.43
C ILE A 39 -20.06 26.87 6.64
N ALA A 40 -20.40 26.32 7.81
CA ALA A 40 -19.56 26.43 8.98
C ALA A 40 -18.17 25.82 8.71
N PRO A 41 -17.08 26.47 9.12
CA PRO A 41 -15.74 25.91 8.99
C PRO A 41 -15.64 24.59 9.78
N PRO A 42 -14.75 23.68 9.38
CA PRO A 42 -14.59 22.40 10.05
C PRO A 42 -14.21 22.60 11.53
N PRO A 43 -14.66 21.69 12.43
CA PRO A 43 -14.47 21.84 13.88
C PRO A 43 -13.01 21.74 14.32
N TYR A 44 -12.14 21.17 13.49
CA TYR A 44 -10.70 21.10 13.69
C TYR A 44 -10.04 22.06 12.71
N LYS A 45 -9.02 22.82 13.16
CA LYS A 45 -8.20 23.73 12.33
C LYS A 45 -7.30 22.98 11.34
N GLN A 46 -7.90 22.08 10.55
CA GLN A 46 -7.24 21.39 9.44
C GLN A 46 -6.96 22.36 8.29
N ILE A 47 -7.79 23.41 8.16
CA ILE A 47 -7.48 24.59 7.34
C ILE A 47 -7.08 25.71 8.30
N PRO A 48 -5.85 26.25 8.20
CA PRO A 48 -5.41 27.40 9.00
C PRO A 48 -6.29 28.64 8.81
N ASP A 49 -6.45 29.44 9.88
CA ASP A 49 -7.34 30.61 9.88
C ASP A 49 -6.91 31.70 8.88
N ASP A 50 -5.60 31.85 8.67
CA ASP A 50 -5.01 32.74 7.67
C ASP A 50 -5.35 32.29 6.25
N VAL A 51 -5.30 30.98 5.97
CA VAL A 51 -5.75 30.40 4.70
C VAL A 51 -7.25 30.65 4.47
N MET A 52 -8.08 30.48 5.50
CA MET A 52 -9.51 30.80 5.44
C MET A 52 -9.75 32.29 5.16
N THR A 53 -8.97 33.17 5.79
CA THR A 53 -9.04 34.63 5.58
C THR A 53 -8.68 34.99 4.14
N VAL A 54 -7.58 34.43 3.60
CA VAL A 54 -7.19 34.63 2.20
C VAL A 54 -8.29 34.14 1.26
N ALA A 55 -8.87 32.97 1.54
CA ALA A 55 -9.89 32.36 0.70
C ALA A 55 -11.18 33.21 0.57
N GLN A 56 -11.52 34.02 1.57
CA GLN A 56 -12.68 34.93 1.52
C GLN A 56 -12.52 36.05 0.49
N THR A 57 -11.28 36.47 0.23
CA THR A 57 -10.97 37.56 -0.71
C THR A 57 -10.51 37.07 -2.08
N ALA A 58 -10.25 35.76 -2.21
CA ALA A 58 -9.82 35.15 -3.45
C ALA A 58 -10.94 35.13 -4.51
N PRO A 59 -10.60 35.11 -5.82
CA PRO A 59 -11.58 34.95 -6.89
C PRO A 59 -12.47 33.73 -6.67
N LYS A 60 -13.77 33.88 -6.90
CA LYS A 60 -14.72 32.80 -6.68
C LYS A 60 -14.42 31.59 -7.57
N LEU A 61 -14.66 30.39 -7.05
CA LEU A 61 -14.57 29.17 -7.85
C LEU A 61 -15.77 29.14 -8.80
N SER A 62 -15.59 28.55 -9.98
CA SER A 62 -16.67 28.36 -10.94
C SER A 62 -16.48 27.08 -11.74
N GLY A 63 -17.53 26.61 -12.42
CA GLY A 63 -17.46 25.45 -13.29
C GLY A 63 -16.97 24.18 -12.57
N ALA A 64 -16.00 23.50 -13.19
CA ALA A 64 -15.42 22.25 -12.69
C ALA A 64 -14.74 22.41 -11.32
N GLU A 65 -13.96 23.48 -11.12
CA GLU A 65 -13.24 23.71 -9.87
C GLU A 65 -14.19 23.86 -8.67
N ALA A 66 -15.35 24.51 -8.86
CA ALA A 66 -16.35 24.64 -7.80
C ALA A 66 -16.99 23.29 -7.44
N LYS A 67 -17.17 22.42 -8.44
CA LYS A 67 -17.69 21.07 -8.26
C LYS A 67 -16.68 20.19 -7.51
N GLU A 68 -15.43 20.17 -7.96
CA GLU A 68 -14.32 19.45 -7.34
C GLU A 68 -14.13 19.86 -5.88
N ALA A 69 -14.09 21.16 -5.60
CA ALA A 69 -13.97 21.67 -4.24
C ALA A 69 -15.12 21.19 -3.33
N GLY A 70 -16.34 21.11 -3.87
CA GLY A 70 -17.49 20.55 -3.17
C GLY A 70 -17.36 19.05 -2.90
N GLU A 71 -16.79 18.29 -3.84
CA GLU A 71 -16.53 16.84 -3.69
C GLU A 71 -15.45 16.57 -2.64
N TYR A 72 -14.34 17.32 -2.64
CA TYR A 72 -13.31 17.23 -1.60
C TYR A 72 -13.88 17.58 -0.23
N HIS A 73 -14.64 18.69 -0.13
CA HIS A 73 -15.26 19.08 1.13
C HIS A 73 -16.24 18.00 1.63
N LYS A 74 -17.07 17.44 0.75
CA LYS A 74 -17.99 16.35 1.08
C LYS A 74 -17.26 15.12 1.61
N SER A 75 -16.12 14.77 1.00
CA SER A 75 -15.27 13.64 1.38
C SER A 75 -14.59 13.85 2.74
N ILE A 76 -13.99 15.01 2.98
CA ILE A 76 -13.13 15.25 4.14
C ILE A 76 -13.94 15.72 5.36
N PHE A 77 -14.88 16.64 5.16
CA PHE A 77 -15.61 17.32 6.24
C PHE A 77 -17.12 17.04 6.24
N GLY A 78 -17.67 16.65 5.10
CA GLY A 78 -19.11 16.53 4.88
C GLY A 78 -19.66 15.11 5.07
N ALA A 79 -20.69 14.81 4.28
CA ALA A 79 -21.49 13.60 4.42
C ALA A 79 -20.68 12.30 4.25
N ASP A 80 -19.57 12.32 3.50
CA ASP A 80 -18.78 11.14 3.19
C ASP A 80 -17.58 10.94 4.14
N ALA A 81 -17.37 11.85 5.10
CA ALA A 81 -16.24 11.80 6.04
C ALA A 81 -16.17 10.49 6.86
N LYS A 82 -17.32 9.92 7.23
CA LYS A 82 -17.35 8.62 7.92
C LYS A 82 -16.83 7.48 7.04
N LYS A 83 -17.21 7.48 5.75
CA LYS A 83 -16.75 6.50 4.77
C LYS A 83 -15.25 6.66 4.54
N ARG A 84 -14.77 7.89 4.36
CA ARG A 84 -13.33 8.20 4.24
C ARG A 84 -12.54 7.67 5.44
N ASN A 85 -12.97 8.01 6.66
CA ASN A 85 -12.27 7.62 7.88
C ASN A 85 -12.25 6.10 8.08
N PHE A 86 -13.29 5.38 7.64
CA PHE A 86 -13.29 3.92 7.62
C PHE A 86 -12.23 3.36 6.66
N VAL A 87 -12.07 3.95 5.46
CA VAL A 87 -11.01 3.57 4.52
C VAL A 87 -9.63 3.82 5.13
N LEU A 88 -9.40 4.99 5.74
CA LEU A 88 -8.12 5.31 6.39
C LEU A 88 -7.80 4.40 7.58
N THR A 89 -8.80 4.05 8.38
CA THR A 89 -8.64 3.09 9.48
C THR A 89 -8.22 1.72 8.97
N ASN A 90 -8.84 1.26 7.88
CA ASN A 90 -8.45 0.01 7.24
C ASN A 90 -7.04 0.09 6.64
N LEU A 91 -6.63 1.24 6.10
CA LEU A 91 -5.30 1.42 5.53
C LEU A 91 -4.21 1.32 6.61
N GLY A 92 -4.49 1.85 7.80
CA GLY A 92 -3.61 1.64 8.97
C GLY A 92 -3.54 0.17 9.41
N THR A 93 -4.66 -0.55 9.33
CA THR A 93 -4.77 -1.98 9.72
C THR A 93 -4.08 -2.91 8.72
N TYR A 94 -4.39 -2.75 7.45
CA TYR A 94 -3.82 -3.50 6.33
C TYR A 94 -2.76 -2.61 5.67
N SER A 95 -1.65 -2.42 6.38
CA SER A 95 -0.55 -1.55 5.96
C SER A 95 0.57 -2.34 5.27
N GLN A 96 1.49 -1.62 4.62
CA GLN A 96 2.70 -2.21 4.06
C GLN A 96 3.53 -2.93 5.15
N ALA A 97 3.55 -2.40 6.37
CA ALA A 97 4.25 -3.01 7.49
C ALA A 97 3.63 -4.37 7.87
N ALA A 98 2.29 -4.45 7.94
CA ALA A 98 1.60 -5.71 8.20
C ALA A 98 1.87 -6.75 7.08
N LEU A 99 1.89 -6.32 5.82
CA LEU A 99 2.23 -7.19 4.70
C LEU A 99 3.66 -7.72 4.79
N VAL A 100 4.63 -6.85 5.11
CA VAL A 100 6.04 -7.23 5.29
C VAL A 100 6.19 -8.23 6.44
N GLU A 101 5.54 -8.00 7.58
CA GLU A 101 5.56 -8.92 8.72
C GLU A 101 5.08 -10.32 8.34
N LYS A 102 3.93 -10.43 7.64
CA LYS A 102 3.43 -11.74 7.18
C LYS A 102 4.31 -12.37 6.12
N GLY A 103 4.94 -11.58 5.25
CA GLY A 103 5.93 -12.07 4.28
C GLY A 103 7.17 -12.65 4.96
N GLN A 104 7.64 -12.03 6.04
CA GLN A 104 8.75 -12.54 6.85
C GLN A 104 8.39 -13.86 7.55
N ALA A 105 7.19 -13.94 8.13
CA ALA A 105 6.69 -15.17 8.75
C ALA A 105 6.58 -16.32 7.74
N PHE A 106 6.04 -16.06 6.54
CA PHE A 106 6.00 -17.05 5.46
C PHE A 106 7.41 -17.49 5.05
N THR A 107 8.34 -16.56 4.87
CA THR A 107 9.74 -16.85 4.51
C THR A 107 10.41 -17.75 5.56
N ALA A 108 10.18 -17.48 6.85
CA ALA A 108 10.72 -18.28 7.94
C ALA A 108 10.14 -19.71 7.93
N ALA A 109 8.82 -19.84 7.80
CA ALA A 109 8.14 -21.14 7.75
C ALA A 109 8.54 -21.96 6.51
N HIS A 110 8.78 -21.30 5.37
CA HIS A 110 9.28 -21.95 4.17
C HIS A 110 10.67 -22.57 4.39
N LYS A 111 11.61 -21.81 4.97
CA LYS A 111 12.95 -22.30 5.30
C LYS A 111 12.91 -23.48 6.28
N ALA A 112 12.04 -23.42 7.28
CA ALA A 112 11.87 -24.52 8.23
C ALA A 112 11.36 -25.80 7.55
N TYR A 113 10.41 -25.67 6.61
CA TYR A 113 9.94 -26.78 5.79
C TYR A 113 11.05 -27.37 4.91
N GLU A 114 11.84 -26.53 4.24
CA GLU A 114 12.96 -26.98 3.40
C GLU A 114 13.98 -27.79 4.21
N ALA A 115 14.40 -27.27 5.38
CA ALA A 115 15.32 -27.97 6.27
C ALA A 115 14.77 -29.32 6.78
N ALA A 116 13.47 -29.37 7.11
CA ALA A 116 12.83 -30.61 7.54
C ALA A 116 12.72 -31.64 6.40
N ASP A 117 12.44 -31.19 5.17
CA ASP A 117 12.40 -32.08 4.00
C ASP A 117 13.79 -32.61 3.62
N GLU A 118 14.82 -31.78 3.69
CA GLU A 118 16.21 -32.20 3.50
C GLU A 118 16.65 -33.24 4.55
N THR A 119 16.26 -33.05 5.82
CA THR A 119 16.54 -34.01 6.90
C THR A 119 15.92 -35.37 6.60
N VAL A 120 14.66 -35.41 6.15
CA VAL A 120 13.97 -36.65 5.76
C VAL A 120 14.65 -37.30 4.54
N LYS A 121 15.06 -36.52 3.54
CA LYS A 121 15.75 -37.03 2.34
C LYS A 121 17.08 -37.67 2.70
N LYS A 122 17.93 -36.95 3.44
CA LYS A 122 19.22 -37.45 3.91
C LYS A 122 19.09 -38.73 4.73
N TYR A 123 18.13 -38.77 5.65
CA TYR A 123 17.84 -39.97 6.45
C TYR A 123 17.55 -41.19 5.57
N LYS A 124 16.72 -41.03 4.55
CA LYS A 124 16.37 -42.10 3.62
C LYS A 124 17.58 -42.55 2.80
N GLU A 125 18.38 -41.62 2.30
CA GLU A 125 19.57 -41.92 1.50
C GLU A 125 20.66 -42.67 2.29
N GLU A 126 20.84 -42.32 3.56
CA GLU A 126 21.82 -42.97 4.45
C GLU A 126 21.35 -44.35 4.92
N ASN A 127 20.07 -44.50 5.27
CA ASN A 127 19.55 -45.77 5.82
C ASN A 127 19.13 -46.78 4.74
N HIS A 128 18.80 -46.35 3.52
CA HIS A 128 18.58 -47.27 2.38
C HIS A 128 19.87 -48.03 2.00
N LYS A 129 21.04 -47.59 2.48
CA LYS A 129 22.34 -48.27 2.28
C LYS A 129 22.66 -49.31 3.35
N LEU A 130 21.90 -49.37 4.46
CA LEU A 130 22.29 -50.12 5.67
C LEU A 130 21.31 -51.23 6.09
N VAL A 131 20.06 -51.25 5.62
CA VAL A 131 19.04 -52.18 6.17
C VAL A 131 18.18 -52.81 5.09
N GLY A 132 18.04 -54.14 5.12
CA GLY A 132 17.06 -54.89 4.33
C GLY A 132 15.61 -54.61 4.77
N PRO A 133 14.61 -55.07 3.99
CA PRO A 133 13.20 -54.66 4.11
C PRO A 133 12.48 -55.00 5.43
N GLU A 134 13.12 -55.71 6.36
CA GLU A 134 12.50 -56.22 7.59
C GLU A 134 12.41 -55.23 8.77
N ASN A 135 13.05 -54.06 8.71
CA ASN A 135 13.06 -53.09 9.83
C ASN A 135 12.62 -51.68 9.42
N TRP A 136 11.37 -51.55 8.97
CA TRP A 136 10.77 -50.27 8.57
C TRP A 136 9.45 -50.00 9.32
N PRO A 137 9.17 -48.79 9.87
CA PRO A 137 10.05 -47.66 10.16
C PRO A 137 10.50 -47.60 11.64
N ASP A 138 11.77 -47.26 11.87
CA ASP A 138 12.27 -46.94 13.22
C ASP A 138 11.73 -45.59 13.76
N GLU A 139 11.98 -45.34 15.05
CA GLU A 139 11.48 -44.16 15.75
C GLU A 139 12.01 -42.83 15.18
N THR A 140 13.22 -42.82 14.62
CA THR A 140 13.85 -41.63 14.03
C THR A 140 13.16 -41.24 12.72
N GLN A 141 12.84 -42.23 11.87
CA GLN A 141 12.09 -41.99 10.65
C GLN A 141 10.70 -41.40 10.93
N LYS A 142 10.01 -41.91 11.97
CA LYS A 142 8.70 -41.39 12.40
C LYS A 142 8.81 -39.93 12.85
N LYS A 143 9.76 -39.62 13.72
CA LYS A 143 10.02 -38.24 14.21
C LYS A 143 10.33 -37.27 13.08
N ASN A 144 11.19 -37.66 12.14
CA ASN A 144 11.53 -36.81 10.99
C ASN A 144 10.31 -36.59 10.06
N GLY A 145 9.50 -37.62 9.86
CA GLY A 145 8.26 -37.52 9.10
C GLY A 145 7.24 -36.57 9.74
N GLU A 146 7.08 -36.65 11.06
CA GLU A 146 6.22 -35.76 11.85
C GLU A 146 6.72 -34.31 11.80
N ALA A 147 8.01 -34.08 12.02
CA ALA A 147 8.61 -32.75 11.93
C ALA A 147 8.37 -32.09 10.56
N ARG A 148 8.57 -32.85 9.46
CA ARG A 148 8.27 -32.36 8.11
C ARG A 148 6.79 -32.05 7.92
N LYS A 149 5.90 -32.90 8.44
CA LYS A 149 4.44 -32.68 8.35
C LYS A 149 4.04 -31.40 9.07
N ASN A 150 4.54 -31.18 10.28
CA ASN A 150 4.25 -29.98 11.07
C ASN A 150 4.80 -28.73 10.38
N ALA A 151 6.06 -28.75 9.94
CA ALA A 151 6.66 -27.62 9.21
C ALA A 151 5.91 -27.30 7.91
N ARG A 152 5.38 -28.31 7.21
CA ARG A 152 4.53 -28.12 6.04
C ARG A 152 3.22 -27.41 6.40
N GLN A 153 2.56 -27.83 7.48
CA GLN A 153 1.32 -27.21 7.95
C GLN A 153 1.54 -25.75 8.34
N GLU A 154 2.62 -25.46 9.07
CA GLU A 154 3.00 -24.08 9.44
C GLU A 154 3.27 -23.21 8.21
N ARG A 155 3.99 -23.74 7.21
CA ARG A 155 4.22 -23.05 5.94
C ARG A 155 2.91 -22.74 5.20
N GLU A 156 1.99 -23.71 5.13
CA GLU A 156 0.69 -23.53 4.49
C GLU A 156 -0.17 -22.49 5.21
N TYR A 157 -0.18 -22.50 6.55
CA TYR A 157 -0.83 -21.49 7.36
C TYR A 157 -0.24 -20.09 7.14
N ALA A 158 1.09 -19.96 7.16
CA ALA A 158 1.76 -18.69 6.95
C ALA A 158 1.55 -18.13 5.53
N LEU A 159 1.51 -19.01 4.52
CA LEU A 159 1.18 -18.64 3.14
C LEU A 159 -0.26 -18.10 3.03
N SER A 160 -1.23 -18.77 3.66
CA SER A 160 -2.62 -18.30 3.68
C SER A 160 -2.72 -16.92 4.33
N ALA A 161 -2.10 -16.74 5.50
CA ALA A 161 -2.12 -15.45 6.21
C ALA A 161 -1.46 -14.31 5.42
N TYR A 162 -0.36 -14.60 4.71
CA TYR A 162 0.29 -13.65 3.83
C TYR A 162 -0.62 -13.26 2.65
N ASN A 163 -1.22 -14.24 1.97
CA ASN A 163 -2.10 -13.98 0.83
C ASN A 163 -3.35 -13.19 1.23
N ASP A 164 -3.98 -13.54 2.36
CA ASP A 164 -5.15 -12.81 2.88
C ASP A 164 -4.79 -11.36 3.21
N THR A 165 -3.63 -11.13 3.82
CA THR A 165 -3.15 -9.79 4.15
C THR A 165 -2.83 -8.98 2.89
N LYS A 166 -2.20 -9.61 1.90
CA LYS A 166 -1.91 -9.01 0.60
C LYS A 166 -3.19 -8.56 -0.11
N GLN A 167 -4.19 -9.43 -0.20
CA GLN A 167 -5.48 -9.11 -0.81
C GLN A 167 -6.13 -7.91 -0.12
N LYS A 168 -6.20 -7.93 1.22
CA LYS A 168 -6.81 -6.83 2.00
C LYS A 168 -6.04 -5.51 1.87
N PHE A 169 -4.71 -5.57 1.80
CA PHE A 169 -3.87 -4.41 1.53
C PHE A 169 -4.19 -3.82 0.15
N GLU A 170 -4.21 -4.65 -0.91
CA GLU A 170 -4.50 -4.21 -2.28
C GLU A 170 -5.91 -3.61 -2.40
N GLU A 171 -6.93 -4.27 -1.84
CA GLU A 171 -8.31 -3.77 -1.84
C GLU A 171 -8.45 -2.45 -1.08
N THR A 172 -7.74 -2.31 0.04
CA THR A 172 -7.79 -1.09 0.86
C THR A 172 -7.05 0.05 0.18
N GLN A 173 -5.90 -0.22 -0.43
CA GLN A 173 -5.14 0.78 -1.18
C GLN A 173 -5.93 1.26 -2.41
N ALA A 174 -6.63 0.37 -3.10
CA ALA A 174 -7.51 0.74 -4.21
C ALA A 174 -8.66 1.65 -3.75
N LYS A 175 -9.29 1.33 -2.61
CA LYS A 175 -10.35 2.18 -2.02
C LYS A 175 -9.83 3.54 -1.57
N TYR A 176 -8.60 3.59 -1.03
CA TYR A 176 -7.93 4.83 -0.65
C TYR A 176 -7.66 5.70 -1.88
N ARG A 177 -7.04 5.14 -2.93
CA ARG A 177 -6.77 5.85 -4.19
C ARG A 177 -8.04 6.33 -4.90
N ALA A 178 -9.19 5.73 -4.61
CA ALA A 178 -10.49 6.11 -5.19
C ALA A 178 -11.26 7.14 -4.33
N LEU A 179 -10.68 7.66 -3.25
CA LEU A 179 -11.24 8.84 -2.58
C LEU A 179 -11.07 10.07 -3.50
N PRO A 180 -12.05 10.97 -3.62
CA PRO A 180 -11.98 12.07 -4.60
C PRO A 180 -10.71 12.92 -4.51
N GLU A 181 -10.26 13.24 -3.29
CA GLU A 181 -9.04 14.00 -3.05
C GLU A 181 -7.76 13.21 -3.38
N GLU A 182 -7.77 11.89 -3.16
CA GLU A 182 -6.62 11.01 -3.43
C GLU A 182 -6.52 10.65 -4.90
N GLU A 183 -7.65 10.41 -5.57
CA GLU A 183 -7.72 10.10 -7.00
C GLU A 183 -7.11 11.23 -7.82
N ASP A 184 -7.53 12.46 -7.54
CA ASP A 184 -7.00 13.66 -8.18
C ASP A 184 -5.51 13.89 -7.85
N ALA A 185 -5.12 13.80 -6.58
CA ALA A 185 -3.72 13.97 -6.18
C ALA A 185 -2.80 12.89 -6.79
N HIS A 186 -3.26 11.65 -6.88
CA HIS A 186 -2.53 10.58 -7.56
C HIS A 186 -2.47 10.78 -9.07
N ALA A 187 -3.55 11.24 -9.70
CA ALA A 187 -3.55 11.53 -11.14
C ALA A 187 -2.48 12.59 -11.49
N VAL A 188 -2.36 13.66 -10.69
CA VAL A 188 -1.32 14.68 -10.86
C VAL A 188 0.08 14.07 -10.69
N GLY A 189 0.32 13.31 -9.62
CA GLY A 189 1.62 12.67 -9.39
C GLY A 189 2.00 11.66 -10.48
N ASP A 190 1.05 10.84 -10.92
CA ASP A 190 1.26 9.83 -11.96
C ASP A 190 1.55 10.48 -13.33
N ALA A 191 0.90 11.61 -13.65
CA ALA A 191 1.19 12.38 -14.86
C ALA A 191 2.63 12.91 -14.88
N ILE A 192 3.13 13.42 -13.75
CA ILE A 192 4.52 13.88 -13.61
C ILE A 192 5.51 12.73 -13.73
N MET A 193 5.21 11.59 -13.10
CA MET A 193 6.04 10.39 -13.22
C MET A 193 6.15 9.93 -14.67
N ALA A 194 5.04 9.91 -15.41
CA ALA A 194 5.01 9.53 -16.82
C ALA A 194 5.82 10.52 -17.69
N ALA A 195 5.69 11.82 -17.43
CA ALA A 195 6.44 12.86 -18.14
C ALA A 195 7.96 12.73 -17.94
N LEU A 196 8.41 12.46 -16.70
CA LEU A 196 9.83 12.34 -16.36
C LEU A 196 10.45 10.98 -16.73
N SER A 197 9.63 9.93 -16.83
CA SER A 197 10.10 8.57 -17.17
C SER A 197 10.16 8.31 -18.68
N SER A 198 9.58 9.19 -19.49
CA SER A 198 9.64 9.09 -20.95
C SER A 198 11.01 9.53 -21.46
N PRO A 199 11.72 8.71 -22.26
CA PRO A 199 12.95 9.15 -22.92
C PRO A 199 12.63 10.36 -23.78
N SER A 200 13.37 11.45 -23.59
CA SER A 200 13.07 12.74 -24.19
C SER A 200 13.00 12.67 -25.72
N GLU A 201 11.84 12.90 -26.33
CA GLU A 201 11.72 13.34 -27.73
C GLU A 201 12.11 14.83 -27.86
N LEU A 202 13.15 15.29 -27.17
CA LEU A 202 13.63 16.68 -27.17
C LEU A 202 14.91 16.88 -28.02
N HIS A 203 15.23 15.95 -28.93
CA HIS A 203 16.35 16.08 -29.88
C HIS A 203 15.95 15.98 -31.35
N LYS A 204 14.78 16.50 -31.72
CA LYS A 204 14.44 16.78 -33.12
C LYS A 204 13.81 18.18 -33.25
N ALA A 205 14.67 19.19 -33.22
CA ALA A 205 14.42 20.50 -33.81
C ALA A 205 15.73 20.97 -34.46
#